data_AF-A0A7J5ANW9-F1
#
_entry.id   AF-A0A7J5ANW9-F1
#
_cell.length_a   1.000
_cell.length_b   1.000
_cell.length_c   1.000
_cell.angle_alpha   90.00
_cell.angle_beta   90.00
_cell.angle_gamma   90.00
#
_symmetry.space_group_name_H-M   'P 1'
#
loop_
_entity.id
_entity.type
_entity.pdbx_description
1 polymer ?
#
loop_
_entity_poly.entity_id
_entity_poly.type
_entity_poly.pdbx_seq_one_letter_code
_entity_poly.pdbx_strand_id
1 'polypeptide(L)'
;MNISFYKKLVIKITKVFIVSFTLILCYFYISNSYVFPWEKQNVIETTLESGGLNKLPNEIKNLTIEKRGNPFTRQFIIEFEVNDPNEIDLWTKQSKRFKDNFPEVNGNLKIYEVYPGEQKSIGGTVEIQGEKVRINMSWS
;
A
#
# COMPACT_ATOMS: atom_id res chain seq x y z
N MET A 1 4.17 42.92 38.31
CA MET A 1 3.60 42.03 37.27
C MET A 1 2.94 40.83 37.96
N ASN A 2 1.70 40.48 37.63
CA ASN A 2 0.82 39.67 38.51
C ASN A 2 1.04 38.15 38.30
N ILE A 3 1.45 37.43 39.36
CA ILE A 3 1.74 35.97 39.31
C ILE A 3 0.52 35.16 38.83
N SER A 4 -0.69 35.63 39.10
CA SER A 4 -1.94 35.00 38.64
C SER A 4 -2.11 35.05 37.11
N PHE A 5 -1.59 36.09 36.45
CA PHE A 5 -1.63 36.25 34.99
C PHE A 5 -0.68 35.26 34.31
N TYR A 6 0.55 35.12 34.81
CA TYR A 6 1.52 34.14 34.30
C TYR A 6 1.02 32.71 34.42
N LYS A 7 0.46 32.33 35.57
CA LYS A 7 -0.12 30.99 35.75
C LYS A 7 -1.23 30.70 34.74
N LYS A 8 -2.13 31.66 34.48
CA LYS A 8 -3.20 31.52 33.47
C LYS A 8 -2.65 31.43 32.05
N LEU A 9 -1.60 32.18 31.72
CA LEU A 9 -0.95 32.16 30.41
C LEU A 9 -0.24 30.82 30.15
N VAL A 10 0.53 30.33 31.13
CA VAL A 10 1.21 29.03 31.05
C VAL A 10 0.20 27.91 30.85
N ILE A 11 -0.90 27.88 31.62
CA ILE A 11 -1.96 26.88 31.45
C ILE A 11 -2.57 26.92 30.04
N LYS A 12 -2.79 28.11 29.45
CA LYS A 12 -3.30 28.22 28.07
C LYS A 12 -2.31 27.65 27.06
N ILE A 13 -1.03 27.99 27.18
CA ILE A 13 0.02 27.49 26.27
C ILE A 13 0.13 25.97 26.39
N THR A 14 0.15 25.43 27.61
CA THR A 14 0.19 23.98 27.83
C THR A 14 -1.01 23.27 27.22
N LYS A 15 -2.23 23.84 27.33
CA LYS A 15 -3.42 23.28 26.68
C LYS A 15 -3.30 23.25 25.16
N VAL A 16 -2.83 24.35 24.55
CA VAL A 16 -2.61 24.41 23.09
C VAL A 16 -1.59 23.37 22.66
N PHE A 17 -0.48 23.25 23.40
CA PHE A 17 0.55 22.26 23.13
C PHE A 17 0.00 20.83 23.21
N ILE A 18 -0.75 20.49 24.26
CA ILE A 18 -1.37 19.17 24.42
C ILE A 18 -2.32 18.87 23.26
N VAL A 19 -3.19 19.80 22.88
CA VAL A 19 -4.11 19.61 21.76
C VAL A 19 -3.35 19.40 20.45
N SER A 20 -2.33 20.22 20.17
CA SER A 20 -1.50 20.08 18.98
C SER A 20 -0.76 18.74 18.95
N PHE A 21 -0.19 18.33 20.07
CA PHE A 21 0.53 17.06 20.20
C PHE A 21 -0.40 15.86 19.99
N THR A 22 -1.61 15.89 20.56
CA THR A 22 -2.63 14.84 20.34
C THR A 22 -3.03 14.77 18.86
N LEU A 23 -3.22 15.90 18.19
CA LEU A 23 -3.54 15.93 16.76
C LEU A 23 -2.42 15.32 15.91
N ILE A 24 -1.16 15.59 16.25
CA ILE A 24 0.01 15.01 15.58
C ILE A 24 0.02 13.48 15.75
N LEU A 25 -0.19 12.98 16.98
CA LEU A 25 -0.24 11.54 17.23
C LEU A 25 -1.40 10.86 16.48
N CYS A 26 -2.59 11.48 16.47
CA CYS A 26 -3.72 10.97 15.68
C CYS A 26 -3.39 10.92 14.18
N TYR A 27 -2.74 11.96 13.66
CA TYR A 27 -2.30 11.98 12.26
C TYR A 27 -1.33 10.84 11.95
N PHE A 28 -0.31 10.62 12.78
CA PHE A 28 0.62 9.50 12.61
C PHE A 28 -0.07 8.13 12.69
N TYR A 29 -1.04 7.98 13.59
CA TYR A 29 -1.79 6.74 13.73
C TYR A 29 -2.64 6.43 12.48
N ILE A 30 -3.37 7.44 11.97
CA ILE A 30 -4.24 7.28 10.80
C ILE A 30 -3.39 7.08 9.53
N SER A 31 -2.38 7.91 9.32
CA SER A 31 -1.51 7.84 8.13
C SER A 31 -0.69 6.56 8.04
N ASN A 32 -0.45 5.87 9.16
CA ASN A 32 0.20 4.56 9.12
C ASN A 32 -0.76 3.45 8.67
N SER A 33 -2.05 3.59 8.97
CA SER A 33 -3.05 2.53 8.76
C SER A 33 -3.84 2.67 7.46
N TYR A 34 -3.98 3.89 6.94
CA TYR A 34 -4.82 4.20 5.79
C TYR A 34 -4.02 4.84 4.65
N VAL A 35 -4.37 4.47 3.42
CA VAL A 35 -3.90 5.17 2.21
C VAL A 35 -4.88 6.28 1.89
N PHE A 36 -4.42 7.53 1.91
CA PHE A 36 -5.30 8.64 1.60
C PHE A 36 -5.61 8.73 0.09
N PRO A 37 -6.75 9.31 -0.31
CA PRO A 37 -7.13 9.40 -1.72
C PRO A 37 -6.08 10.06 -2.62
N TRP A 38 -5.36 11.07 -2.11
CA TRP A 38 -4.29 11.76 -2.85
C TRP A 38 -2.99 10.95 -2.96
N GLU A 39 -2.79 9.91 -2.14
CA GLU A 39 -1.63 9.02 -2.20
C GLU A 39 -1.89 7.78 -3.06
N LYS A 40 -3.17 7.49 -3.36
CA LYS A 40 -3.62 6.26 -4.02
C LYS A 40 -2.81 5.94 -5.28
N GLN A 41 -2.67 6.92 -6.18
CA GLN A 41 -1.96 6.72 -7.45
C GLN A 41 -0.47 6.38 -7.23
N ASN A 42 0.19 7.13 -6.36
CA ASN A 42 1.61 6.92 -6.04
C ASN A 42 1.85 5.55 -5.40
N VAL A 43 0.96 5.10 -4.52
CA VAL A 43 1.04 3.75 -3.92
C VAL A 43 0.89 2.66 -4.96
N ILE A 44 -0.06 2.80 -5.90
CA ILE A 44 -0.24 1.84 -7.01
C ILE A 44 1.05 1.77 -7.83
N GLU A 45 1.53 2.91 -8.31
CA GLU A 45 2.73 2.99 -9.15
C GLU A 45 3.94 2.39 -8.43
N THR A 46 4.20 2.81 -7.19
CA THR A 46 5.32 2.28 -6.39
C THR A 46 5.22 0.77 -6.18
N THR A 47 4.01 0.25 -5.91
CA THR A 47 3.79 -1.19 -5.68
C THR A 47 4.05 -1.98 -6.96
N LEU A 48 3.55 -1.52 -8.10
CA LEU A 48 3.75 -2.17 -9.39
C LEU A 48 5.22 -2.12 -9.81
N GLU A 49 5.86 -0.97 -9.67
CA GLU A 49 7.28 -0.80 -9.98
C GLU A 49 8.15 -1.70 -9.10
N SER A 50 7.89 -1.74 -7.79
CA SER A 50 8.58 -2.63 -6.84
C SER A 50 8.36 -4.10 -7.17
N GLY A 51 7.17 -4.47 -7.66
CA GLY A 51 6.88 -5.83 -8.10
C GLY A 51 7.39 -6.15 -9.51
N GLY A 52 7.96 -5.19 -10.24
CA GLY A 52 8.26 -5.35 -11.67
C GLY A 52 7.03 -5.76 -12.49
N LEU A 53 5.86 -5.28 -12.08
CA LEU A 53 4.56 -5.54 -12.69
C LEU A 53 4.25 -4.45 -13.71
N ASN A 54 3.46 -4.79 -14.73
CA ASN A 54 2.95 -3.79 -15.66
C ASN A 54 1.87 -2.93 -14.99
N LYS A 55 1.52 -1.79 -15.60
CA LYS A 55 0.37 -0.95 -15.21
C LYS A 55 -0.88 -1.80 -15.03
N LEU A 56 -1.75 -1.40 -14.10
CA LEU A 56 -3.05 -2.07 -13.91
C LEU A 56 -3.82 -2.11 -15.25
N PRO A 57 -4.61 -3.18 -15.48
CA PRO A 57 -5.53 -3.22 -16.62
C PRO A 57 -6.48 -2.02 -16.64
N ASN A 58 -7.01 -1.68 -17.81
CA ASN A 58 -7.83 -0.47 -17.98
C ASN A 58 -9.21 -0.63 -17.31
N GLU A 59 -9.77 -1.84 -17.32
CA GLU A 59 -11.13 -2.12 -16.84
C GLU A 59 -11.14 -2.91 -15.53
N ILE A 60 -10.72 -2.24 -14.45
CA ILE A 60 -10.73 -2.83 -13.11
C ILE A 60 -11.95 -2.41 -12.28
N LYS A 61 -12.45 -3.32 -11.46
CA LYS A 61 -13.51 -3.12 -10.47
C LYS A 61 -13.01 -3.41 -9.06
N ASN A 62 -13.74 -2.90 -8.08
CA ASN A 62 -13.53 -3.21 -6.66
C ASN A 62 -12.08 -2.97 -6.18
N LEU A 63 -11.40 -1.95 -6.72
CA LEU A 63 -10.01 -1.64 -6.36
C LEU A 63 -9.92 -1.20 -4.89
N THR A 64 -9.31 -2.04 -4.07
CA THR A 64 -8.96 -1.76 -2.67
C THR A 64 -7.46 -1.67 -2.50
N ILE A 65 -7.02 -0.81 -1.59
CA ILE A 65 -5.61 -0.67 -1.22
C ILE A 65 -5.53 -0.68 0.31
N GLU A 66 -4.77 -1.62 0.83
CA GLU A 66 -4.44 -1.70 2.25
C GLU A 66 -2.96 -1.41 2.46
N LYS A 67 -2.66 -0.71 3.55
CA LYS A 67 -1.30 -0.52 4.04
C LYS A 67 -1.14 -1.34 5.31
N ARG A 68 -0.07 -2.13 5.37
CA ARG A 68 0.30 -2.93 6.54
C ARG A 68 1.73 -2.65 6.95
N GLY A 69 2.05 -3.07 8.17
CA GLY A 69 3.37 -2.95 8.75
C GLY A 69 3.59 -1.65 9.53
N ASN A 70 4.86 -1.30 9.69
CA ASN A 70 5.29 -0.13 10.44
C ASN A 70 6.03 0.86 9.52
N PRO A 71 6.47 2.02 10.01
CA PRO A 71 7.16 3.01 9.19
C PRO A 71 8.42 2.51 8.44
N PHE A 72 9.01 1.39 8.86
CA PHE A 72 10.23 0.77 8.32
C PHE A 72 9.97 -0.48 7.46
N THR A 73 8.93 -1.26 7.75
CA THR A 73 8.58 -2.49 7.01
C THR A 73 7.21 -2.31 6.36
N ARG A 74 7.13 -1.45 5.34
CA ARG A 74 5.85 -1.07 4.73
C ARG A 74 5.42 -2.15 3.76
N GLN A 75 4.16 -2.54 3.83
CA GLN A 75 3.57 -3.50 2.93
C GLN A 75 2.33 -2.89 2.31
N PHE A 76 2.23 -2.97 0.99
CA PHE A 76 1.07 -2.52 0.24
C PHE A 76 0.37 -3.73 -0.36
N ILE A 77 -0.93 -3.80 -0.10
CA ILE A 77 -1.80 -4.84 -0.64
C ILE A 77 -2.79 -4.14 -1.54
N ILE A 78 -2.79 -4.50 -2.82
CA ILE A 78 -3.72 -3.99 -3.82
C ILE A 78 -4.57 -5.17 -4.26
N GLU A 79 -5.88 -5.06 -4.08
CA GLU A 79 -6.83 -6.04 -4.63
C GLU A 79 -7.71 -5.36 -5.68
N PHE A 80 -7.95 -6.06 -6.77
CA PHE A 80 -8.88 -5.62 -7.80
C PHE A 80 -9.46 -6.81 -8.54
N GLU A 81 -10.55 -6.57 -9.24
CA GLU A 81 -11.19 -7.52 -10.15
C GLU A 81 -11.11 -6.98 -11.57
N VAL A 82 -11.01 -7.87 -12.56
CA VAL A 82 -10.95 -7.51 -13.98
C VAL A 82 -12.18 -8.05 -14.69
N ASN A 83 -12.72 -7.27 -15.64
CA ASN A 83 -13.92 -7.68 -16.39
C ASN A 83 -13.65 -8.83 -17.37
N ASP A 84 -12.48 -8.84 -18.00
CA ASP A 84 -12.08 -9.86 -18.97
C ASP A 84 -10.85 -10.63 -18.46
N PRO A 85 -10.97 -11.95 -18.24
CA PRO A 85 -9.84 -12.81 -17.87
C PRO A 85 -8.64 -12.74 -18.83
N ASN A 86 -8.85 -12.41 -20.12
CA ASN A 86 -7.75 -12.27 -21.09
C ASN A 86 -6.84 -11.08 -20.77
N GLU A 87 -7.37 -10.02 -20.14
CA GLU A 87 -6.55 -8.87 -19.71
C GLU A 87 -5.54 -9.27 -18.64
N ILE A 88 -5.90 -10.20 -17.75
CA ILE A 88 -4.99 -10.72 -16.73
C ILE A 88 -3.84 -11.50 -17.37
N ASP A 89 -4.12 -12.32 -18.38
CA ASP A 89 -3.08 -13.07 -19.11
C ASP A 89 -2.12 -12.11 -19.85
N LEU A 90 -2.67 -11.09 -20.53
CA LEU A 90 -1.88 -10.06 -21.18
C LEU A 90 -1.01 -9.28 -20.18
N TRP A 91 -1.62 -8.83 -19.08
CA TRP A 91 -0.94 -8.12 -17.99
C TRP A 91 0.18 -8.96 -17.39
N THR A 92 -0.07 -10.27 -17.21
CA THR A 92 0.91 -11.20 -16.68
C THR A 92 2.09 -11.34 -17.63
N LYS A 93 1.85 -11.54 -18.93
CA LYS A 93 2.91 -11.66 -19.96
C LYS A 93 3.75 -10.40 -20.14
N GLN A 94 3.15 -9.24 -19.90
CA GLN A 94 3.83 -7.94 -19.99
C GLN A 94 4.62 -7.60 -18.73
N SER A 95 4.29 -8.21 -17.59
CA SER A 95 4.97 -7.99 -16.32
C SER A 95 6.36 -8.62 -16.32
N LYS A 96 7.39 -7.81 -16.07
CA LYS A 96 8.80 -8.21 -16.14
C LYS A 96 9.09 -9.41 -15.22
N ARG A 97 8.57 -9.38 -13.99
CA ARG A 97 8.82 -10.41 -12.97
C ARG A 97 8.07 -11.71 -13.17
N PHE A 98 7.22 -11.81 -14.20
CA PHE A 98 6.48 -13.03 -14.52
C PHE A 98 7.03 -13.78 -15.74
N LYS A 99 7.95 -13.21 -16.52
CA LYS A 99 8.45 -13.83 -17.76
C LYS A 99 9.09 -15.21 -17.54
N ASP A 100 9.85 -15.34 -16.47
CA ASP A 100 10.58 -16.57 -16.11
C ASP A 100 10.14 -17.12 -14.74
N ASN A 101 8.98 -16.67 -14.25
CA ASN A 101 8.46 -17.03 -12.94
C ASN A 101 7.16 -17.82 -13.10
N PHE A 102 7.22 -19.11 -12.77
CA PHE A 102 6.08 -20.00 -12.86
C PHE A 102 5.30 -19.95 -11.53
N PRO A 103 3.97 -19.74 -11.59
CA PRO A 103 3.19 -19.66 -10.37
C PRO A 103 3.06 -21.04 -9.73
N GLU A 104 3.01 -21.05 -8.40
CA GLU A 104 2.47 -22.20 -7.67
C GLU A 104 0.96 -22.26 -7.90
N VAL A 105 0.46 -23.43 -8.31
CA VAL A 105 -0.95 -23.62 -8.64
C VAL A 105 -1.62 -24.49 -7.58
N ASN A 106 -2.62 -23.93 -6.90
CA ASN A 106 -3.46 -24.66 -5.96
C ASN A 106 -4.93 -24.55 -6.40
N GLY A 107 -5.38 -25.52 -7.19
CA GLY A 107 -6.69 -25.49 -7.82
C GLY A 107 -6.82 -24.31 -8.79
N ASN A 108 -7.72 -23.36 -8.47
CA ASN A 108 -7.95 -22.16 -9.29
C ASN A 108 -7.10 -20.95 -8.86
N LEU A 109 -6.28 -21.09 -7.80
CA LEU A 109 -5.40 -20.04 -7.31
C LEU A 109 -4.01 -20.22 -7.92
N LYS A 110 -3.52 -19.16 -8.57
CA LYS A 110 -2.13 -19.03 -9.05
C LYS A 110 -1.40 -18.05 -8.15
N ILE A 111 -0.29 -18.46 -7.57
CA ILE A 111 0.54 -17.61 -6.70
C ILE A 111 1.89 -17.42 -7.36
N TYR A 112 2.21 -16.18 -7.72
CA TYR A 112 3.54 -15.80 -8.19
C TYR A 112 4.33 -15.24 -7.03
N GLU A 113 5.47 -15.86 -6.71
CA GLU A 113 6.42 -15.30 -5.78
C GLU A 113 7.32 -14.29 -6.50
N VAL A 114 7.29 -13.03 -6.08
CA VAL A 114 8.13 -11.97 -6.64
C VAL A 114 9.33 -11.81 -5.71
N TYR A 115 10.42 -12.52 -6.00
CA TYR A 115 11.68 -12.39 -5.26
C TYR A 115 12.91 -12.51 -6.19
N PRO A 116 13.94 -11.66 -6.02
CA PRO A 116 13.90 -10.41 -5.28
C PRO A 116 12.94 -9.42 -5.94
N GLY A 117 12.46 -8.43 -5.18
CA GLY A 117 11.74 -7.29 -5.74
C GLY A 117 12.61 -6.43 -6.67
N GLU A 118 11.97 -5.51 -7.37
CA GLU A 118 12.62 -4.41 -8.10
C GLU A 118 12.85 -3.21 -7.18
N GLN A 119 13.67 -2.25 -7.64
CA GLN A 119 13.94 -0.99 -6.91
C GLN A 119 14.38 -1.18 -5.46
N LYS A 120 15.15 -2.24 -5.18
CA LYS A 120 15.62 -2.63 -3.83
C LYS A 120 14.52 -3.06 -2.86
N SER A 121 13.29 -3.24 -3.34
CA SER A 121 12.23 -3.83 -2.53
C SER A 121 12.54 -5.30 -2.21
N ILE A 122 12.03 -5.77 -1.07
CA ILE A 122 12.16 -7.17 -0.65
C ILE A 122 11.50 -8.08 -1.68
N GLY A 123 10.34 -7.67 -2.19
CA GLY A 123 9.50 -8.51 -3.03
C GLY A 123 8.16 -8.80 -2.36
N GLY A 124 7.50 -9.85 -2.79
CA GLY A 124 6.17 -10.19 -2.29
C GLY A 124 5.49 -11.28 -3.10
N THR A 125 4.17 -11.27 -3.12
CA THR A 125 3.36 -12.25 -3.85
C THR A 125 2.30 -11.59 -4.71
N VAL A 126 1.96 -12.23 -5.81
CA VAL A 126 0.78 -11.90 -6.61
C VAL A 126 -0.09 -13.14 -6.73
N GLU A 127 -1.30 -13.03 -6.22
CA GLU A 127 -2.30 -14.08 -6.22
C GLU A 127 -3.36 -13.76 -7.28
N ILE A 128 -3.68 -14.74 -8.12
CA ILE A 128 -4.68 -14.64 -9.17
C ILE A 128 -5.67 -15.79 -9.02
N GLN A 129 -6.94 -15.46 -8.86
CA GLN A 129 -8.04 -16.43 -8.73
C GLN A 129 -9.22 -16.01 -9.62
N GLY A 130 -9.31 -16.60 -10.80
CA GLY A 130 -10.28 -16.20 -11.82
C GLY A 130 -10.05 -14.74 -12.23
N GLU A 131 -11.04 -13.88 -11.98
CA GLU A 131 -11.03 -12.44 -12.29
C GLU A 131 -10.39 -11.59 -11.18
N LYS A 132 -10.13 -12.18 -10.00
CA LYS A 132 -9.60 -11.46 -8.85
C LYS A 132 -8.07 -11.54 -8.80
N VAL A 133 -7.45 -10.38 -8.60
CA VAL A 133 -6.01 -10.25 -8.42
C VAL A 133 -5.72 -9.60 -7.06
N ARG A 134 -4.79 -10.17 -6.32
CA ARG A 134 -4.25 -9.62 -5.08
C ARG A 134 -2.73 -9.49 -5.20
N ILE A 135 -2.25 -8.25 -5.23
CA ILE A 135 -0.82 -7.92 -5.22
C ILE A 135 -0.45 -7.60 -3.78
N ASN A 136 0.59 -8.23 -3.26
CA ASN A 136 1.07 -8.02 -1.91
C ASN A 136 2.59 -7.82 -1.92
N MET A 137 3.03 -6.57 -1.86
CA MET A 137 4.45 -6.22 -1.95
C MET A 137 4.97 -5.61 -0.65
N SER A 138 6.14 -6.07 -0.23
CA SER A 138 6.88 -5.54 0.91
C SER A 138 8.01 -4.61 0.44
N TRP A 139 8.09 -3.46 1.09
CA TRP A 139 9.07 -2.41 0.86
C TRP A 139 9.98 -2.28 2.09
N SER A 140 11.30 -2.21 1.85
CA SER A 140 12.34 -1.93 2.84
C SER A 140 13.42 -1.05 2.23
#